data_AF-A0A1A8SD44-F1
#
_entry.id   AF-A0A1A8SD44-F1
#
_cell.length_a   1.000
_cell.length_b   1.000
_cell.length_c   1.000
_cell.angle_alpha   90.00
_cell.angle_beta   90.00
_cell.angle_gamma   90.00
#
_symmetry.space_group_name_H-M   'P 1'
#
loop_
_entity.id
_entity.type
_entity.pdbx_description
1 polymer ?
#
loop_
_entity_poly.entity_id
_entity_poly.type
_entity_poly.pdbx_seq_one_letter_code
_entity_poly.pdbx_strand_id
1 'polypeptide(L)'
;VPGIFISRMVPGGLAESTGLLAVNDEVLEVNGIEVTGKSLDQVTDMMIANSHNLIVTVKPVNQRNNVVRSSRMSGSSGQSSDGG
;
A
#
# COMPACT_ATOMS: atom_id res chain seq x y z
N VAL A 1 -20.91 -4.96 -8.86
CA VAL A 1 -19.86 -4.63 -9.86
C VAL A 1 -18.60 -5.37 -9.44
N PRO A 2 -17.88 -6.07 -10.33
CA PRO A 2 -16.63 -6.74 -9.95
C PRO A 2 -15.54 -5.71 -9.62
N GLY A 3 -14.76 -5.97 -8.57
CA GLY A 3 -13.65 -5.13 -8.12
C GLY A 3 -12.31 -5.50 -8.78
N ILE A 4 -11.29 -4.68 -8.54
CA ILE A 4 -9.91 -4.90 -9.00
C ILE A 4 -9.06 -5.31 -7.80
N PHE A 5 -8.38 -6.46 -7.90
CA PHE A 5 -7.64 -7.04 -6.78
C PHE A 5 -6.21 -7.36 -7.17
N ILE A 6 -5.29 -7.22 -6.21
CA ILE A 6 -3.91 -7.69 -6.36
C ILE A 6 -3.93 -9.22 -6.36
N SER A 7 -3.65 -9.84 -7.52
CA SER A 7 -3.63 -11.29 -7.66
C SER A 7 -2.28 -11.93 -7.35
N ARG A 8 -1.20 -11.17 -7.53
CA ARG A 8 0.19 -11.63 -7.34
C ARG A 8 1.13 -10.46 -7.09
N MET A 9 2.25 -10.76 -6.44
CA MET A 9 3.38 -9.84 -6.28
C MET A 9 4.61 -10.42 -6.96
N VAL A 10 5.53 -9.54 -7.36
CA VAL A 10 6.84 -9.94 -7.88
C VAL A 10 7.74 -10.29 -6.70
N PRO A 11 8.32 -11.52 -6.62
CA PRO A 11 9.24 -11.89 -5.56
C PRO A 11 10.46 -10.96 -5.52
N GLY A 12 10.78 -10.41 -4.35
CA GLY A 12 11.82 -9.41 -4.15
C GLY A 12 11.52 -8.04 -4.76
N GLY A 13 10.33 -7.83 -5.32
CA GLY A 13 9.91 -6.56 -5.89
C GLY A 13 9.61 -5.52 -4.81
N LEU A 14 9.46 -4.25 -5.20
CA LEU A 14 9.20 -3.13 -4.29
C LEU A 14 7.92 -3.32 -3.48
N ALA A 15 6.82 -3.73 -4.13
CA ALA A 15 5.53 -3.94 -3.47
C ALA A 15 5.61 -5.02 -2.37
N GLU A 16 6.29 -6.14 -2.65
CA GLU A 16 6.49 -7.21 -1.66
C GLU A 16 7.46 -6.78 -0.55
N SER A 17 8.59 -6.20 -0.91
CA SER A 17 9.66 -5.84 0.02
C SER A 17 9.25 -4.76 1.02
N THR A 18 8.37 -3.84 0.62
CA THR A 18 7.83 -2.83 1.53
C THR A 18 6.80 -3.42 2.51
N GLY A 19 6.17 -4.55 2.18
CA GLY A 19 5.11 -5.16 2.96
C GLY A 19 3.86 -4.28 3.14
N LEU A 20 3.74 -3.20 2.35
CA LEU A 20 2.61 -2.27 2.42
C LEU A 20 1.39 -2.78 1.65
N LEU A 21 1.62 -3.62 0.63
CA LEU A 21 0.59 -4.23 -0.19
C LEU A 21 0.60 -5.75 0.03
N ALA A 22 -0.56 -6.37 -0.18
CA ALA A 22 -0.74 -7.80 -0.11
C ALA A 22 -1.62 -8.32 -1.25
N VAL A 23 -1.44 -9.60 -1.56
CA VAL A 23 -2.39 -10.32 -2.42
C VAL A 23 -3.78 -10.27 -1.78
N ASN A 24 -4.79 -10.03 -2.60
CA ASN A 24 -6.20 -9.77 -2.27
C ASN A 24 -6.52 -8.36 -1.74
N ASP A 25 -5.56 -7.44 -1.67
CA ASP A 25 -5.92 -6.02 -1.49
C ASP A 25 -6.75 -5.56 -2.70
N GLU A 26 -7.79 -4.78 -2.42
CA GLU A 26 -8.68 -4.23 -3.43
C GLU A 26 -8.22 -2.82 -3.82
N VAL A 27 -8.00 -2.58 -5.11
CA VAL A 27 -7.66 -1.27 -5.65
C VAL A 27 -8.93 -0.45 -5.79
N LEU A 28 -8.94 0.74 -5.17
CA LEU A 28 -10.06 1.68 -5.20
C LEU A 28 -9.80 2.83 -6.17
N GLU A 29 -8.55 3.32 -6.20
CA GLU A 29 -8.17 4.48 -7.01
C GLU A 29 -6.75 4.33 -7.57
N VAL A 30 -6.54 4.94 -8.74
CA VAL A 30 -5.22 5.11 -9.36
C VAL A 30 -5.02 6.60 -9.63
N ASN A 31 -3.99 7.20 -9.02
CA ASN A 31 -3.69 8.63 -9.09
C ASN A 31 -4.91 9.53 -8.80
N GLY A 32 -5.73 9.13 -7.82
CA GLY A 32 -6.94 9.86 -7.41
C GLY A 32 -8.16 9.67 -8.31
N ILE A 33 -8.10 8.75 -9.29
CA ILE A 33 -9.23 8.39 -10.14
C ILE A 33 -9.80 7.04 -9.69
N GLU A 34 -11.07 7.01 -9.30
CA GLU A 34 -11.77 5.78 -8.93
C GLU A 34 -11.78 4.75 -10.07
N VAL A 35 -11.60 3.48 -9.70
CA VAL A 35 -11.61 2.36 -10.66
C VAL A 35 -12.98 1.68 -10.79
N THR A 36 -13.94 2.05 -9.95
CA THR A 36 -15.31 1.49 -9.98
C THR A 36 -15.96 1.66 -11.35
N GLY A 37 -16.40 0.55 -11.94
CA GLY A 37 -17.06 0.55 -13.26
C GLY A 37 -16.10 0.62 -14.45
N LYS A 38 -14.79 0.66 -14.24
CA LYS A 38 -13.78 0.52 -15.31
C LYS A 38 -13.45 -0.96 -15.56
N SER A 39 -13.08 -1.29 -16.80
CA SER A 39 -12.54 -2.61 -17.11
C SER A 39 -11.12 -2.78 -16.58
N LEU A 40 -10.66 -4.02 -16.43
CA LEU A 40 -9.28 -4.32 -16.05
C LEU A 40 -8.28 -3.68 -17.02
N ASP A 41 -8.57 -3.72 -18.32
CA ASP A 41 -7.70 -3.14 -19.36
C ASP A 41 -7.59 -1.62 -19.19
N GLN A 42 -8.71 -0.92 -18.94
CA GLN A 42 -8.71 0.52 -18.69
C GLN A 42 -7.88 0.89 -17.45
N VAL A 43 -8.01 0.11 -16.38
CA VAL A 43 -7.22 0.33 -15.15
C VAL A 43 -5.73 0.03 -15.39
N THR A 44 -5.43 -0.97 -16.21
CA THR A 44 -4.06 -1.32 -16.62
C THR A 44 -3.43 -0.17 -17.42
N ASP A 45 -4.15 0.37 -18.40
CA ASP A 45 -3.69 1.52 -19.19
C ASP A 45 -3.43 2.74 -18.30
N MET A 46 -4.32 2.99 -17.32
CA MET A 46 -4.11 4.04 -16.32
C MET A 46 -2.83 3.83 -15.51
N MET A 47 -2.55 2.61 -15.05
CA MET A 47 -1.32 2.32 -14.31
C MET A 47 -0.06 2.49 -15.16
N ILE A 48 -0.08 2.02 -16.41
CA ILE A 48 1.07 2.10 -17.33
C ILE A 48 1.37 3.56 -17.70
N ALA A 49 0.34 4.34 -18.01
CA ALA A 49 0.47 5.77 -18.32
C ALA A 49 1.10 6.57 -17.17
N ASN A 50 0.94 6.10 -15.93
CA ASN A 50 1.47 6.74 -14.71
C ASN A 50 2.68 6.00 -14.12
N SER A 51 3.35 5.15 -14.89
CA SER A 51 4.44 4.27 -14.40
C SER A 51 5.62 5.00 -13.71
N HIS A 52 5.83 6.29 -14.01
CA HIS A 52 6.87 7.10 -13.36
C HIS A 52 6.47 7.59 -11.96
N ASN A 53 5.17 7.78 -11.71
CA ASN A 53 4.64 8.18 -10.42
C ASN A 53 3.22 7.63 -10.25
N LEU A 54 3.15 6.43 -9.64
CA LEU A 54 1.93 5.68 -9.43
C LEU A 54 1.56 5.69 -7.95
N ILE A 55 0.41 6.29 -7.65
CA ILE A 55 -0.22 6.33 -6.33
C ILE A 55 -1.49 5.48 -6.42
N VAL A 56 -1.63 4.52 -5.51
CA VAL A 56 -2.77 3.61 -5.47
C VAL A 56 -3.43 3.66 -4.11
N THR A 57 -4.73 3.90 -4.08
CA THR A 57 -5.55 3.77 -2.87
C THR A 57 -6.09 2.35 -2.83
N VAL A 58 -5.84 1.63 -1.73
CA VAL A 58 -6.27 0.23 -1.57
C VAL A 58 -7.09 0.04 -0.30
N LYS A 59 -8.01 -0.92 -0.34
CA LYS A 59 -8.63 -1.51 0.84
C LYS A 59 -7.84 -2.77 1.22
N PRO A 60 -7.19 -2.80 2.40
CA PRO A 60 -6.38 -3.95 2.80
C PRO A 60 -7.24 -5.20 3.01
N VAL A 61 -6.74 -6.35 2.55
CA VAL A 61 -7.34 -7.65 2.88
C VAL A 61 -7.20 -7.96 4.38
N ASN A 62 -6.06 -7.56 4.97
CA ASN A 62 -5.75 -7.77 6.37
C ASN A 62 -5.39 -6.43 7.03
N GLN A 63 -6.31 -5.87 7.81
CA GLN A 63 -6.11 -4.58 8.49
C GLN A 63 -4.87 -4.55 9.40
N ARG A 64 -4.35 -5.72 9.81
CA ARG A 64 -3.13 -5.85 10.63
C ARG A 64 -1.87 -5.31 9.95
N ASN A 65 -1.74 -5.37 8.62
CA ASN A 65 -0.55 -4.85 7.94
C ASN A 65 -0.36 -3.34 8.15
N ASN A 66 -1.46 -2.59 8.34
CA ASN A 66 -1.41 -1.14 8.50
C ASN A 66 -1.08 -0.67 9.93
N VAL A 67 -1.25 -1.54 10.95
CA VAL A 67 -1.13 -1.17 12.38
C VAL A 67 0.31 -1.32 12.91
N VAL A 68 1.16 -2.12 12.26
CA VAL A 68 2.51 -2.44 12.78
C VAL A 68 3.45 -1.22 12.79
N ARG A 69 3.17 -0.16 12.01
CA ARG A 69 4.05 1.01 11.92
C ARG A 69 3.74 2.12 12.92
N SER A 70 2.50 2.29 13.36
CA SER A 70 2.17 3.29 14.40
C SER A 70 2.72 2.95 15.79
N SER A 71 3.04 1.68 16.07
CA SER A 71 3.42 1.22 17.41
C SER A 71 4.91 1.28 17.73
N ARG A 72 5.80 1.60 16.76
CA ARG A 72 7.26 1.66 16.99
C ARG A 72 7.81 3.04 17.32
N MET A 73 6.96 4.08 17.38
CA MET A 73 7.39 5.47 17.60
C MET A 73 6.99 6.04 18.97
N SER A 74 6.58 5.18 19.92
CA SER A 74 6.22 5.60 21.28
C SER A 74 7.07 4.88 22.31
N GLY A 75 8.14 5.54 22.79
CA GLY A 75 8.76 5.21 24.07
C GLY A 75 10.26 4.93 24.05
N SER A 76 11.08 5.98 24.04
CA SER A 76 12.42 5.97 24.63
C SER A 76 12.70 7.37 25.18
N SER A 77 12.01 7.72 26.27
CA SER A 77 12.35 8.88 27.09
C SER A 77 13.76 8.71 27.64
N GLY A 78 14.64 9.66 27.28
CA GLY A 78 16.04 9.69 27.69
C GLY A 78 16.20 9.76 29.20
N GLN A 79 17.12 8.93 29.70
CA GLN A 79 17.56 8.97 31.09
C GLN A 79 18.86 9.79 31.12
N SER A 80 18.75 11.06 31.52
CA SER A 80 19.89 11.93 31.80
C SER A 80 20.49 11.53 33.14
N SER A 81 21.69 10.97 33.14
CA SER A 81 22.51 10.83 34.34
C SER A 81 23.41 12.05 34.49
N ASP A 82 23.06 12.92 35.43
CA ASP A 82 23.99 13.89 36.03
C ASP A 82 25.15 13.14 36.68
N GLY A 83 26.37 13.66 36.52
CA GLY A 83 27.56 13.10 37.17
C GLY A 83 28.72 14.09 37.22
N GLY A 84 28.87 14.71 38.40
CA GLY A 84 30.13 14.95 39.13
C GLY A 84 31.23 15.77 38.48
#